data_AF-A0A2U1MII4-F1
#
_entry.id   AF-A0A2U1MII4-F1
#
_cell.length_a   1.000
_cell.length_b   1.000
_cell.length_c   1.000
_cell.angle_alpha   90.00
_cell.angle_beta   90.00
_cell.angle_gamma   90.00
#
_symmetry.space_group_name_H-M   'P 1'
#
loop_
_entity.id
_entity.type
_entity.pdbx_description
1 polymer ?
#
loop_
_entity_poly.entity_id
_entity_poly.type
_entity_poly.pdbx_seq_one_letter_code
_entity_poly.pdbx_strand_id
1 'polypeptide(L)'
;MYIPRICKCGLPTVLRTSWTATNPGRRFHCCSKPEQDSCGFNGFYDPPMCPRSVQIIPGLLRNINQVQEVATNNEKELQRSRIFYYSVGWCLECISC
;
A
#
# COMPACT_ATOMS: atom_id res chain seq x y z
N MET A 1 -9.17 -7.91 28.28
CA MET A 1 -9.85 -8.64 27.18
C MET A 1 -8.92 -9.76 26.74
N TYR A 2 -9.28 -11.01 27.02
CA TYR A 2 -8.47 -12.18 26.66
C TYR A 2 -8.78 -12.58 25.22
N ILE A 3 -7.77 -12.62 24.36
CA ILE A 3 -7.91 -13.08 22.97
C ILE A 3 -7.52 -14.57 22.95
N PRO A 4 -8.44 -15.46 22.56
CA PRO A 4 -8.14 -16.89 22.50
C PRO A 4 -6.95 -17.18 21.61
N ARG A 5 -5.96 -17.88 22.18
CA ARG A 5 -4.76 -18.32 21.44
C ARG A 5 -4.99 -19.62 20.66
N ILE A 6 -6.16 -20.23 20.82
CA ILE A 6 -6.61 -21.45 20.15
C ILE A 6 -7.86 -21.12 19.33
N CYS A 7 -7.87 -21.50 18.06
CA CYS A 7 -9.01 -21.28 17.15
C CYS A 7 -10.07 -22.39 17.28
N LYS A 8 -11.20 -22.27 16.56
CA LYS A 8 -12.28 -23.27 16.59
C LYS A 8 -11.87 -24.66 16.07
N CYS A 9 -10.77 -24.76 15.33
CA CYS A 9 -10.19 -26.05 14.91
C CYS A 9 -9.36 -26.74 16.02
N GLY A 10 -9.22 -26.14 17.20
CA GLY A 10 -8.31 -26.64 18.25
C GLY A 10 -6.83 -26.33 18.01
N LEU A 11 -6.49 -25.59 16.93
CA LEU A 11 -5.12 -25.25 16.57
C LEU A 11 -4.69 -23.89 17.15
N PRO A 12 -3.39 -23.70 17.43
CA PRO A 12 -2.84 -22.38 17.77
C PRO A 12 -3.14 -21.34 16.70
N THR A 13 -3.58 -20.17 17.16
CA THR A 13 -3.78 -18.99 16.32
C THR A 13 -2.45 -18.36 15.92
N VAL A 14 -2.42 -17.73 14.75
CA VAL A 14 -1.30 -16.91 14.29
C VAL A 14 -1.68 -15.44 14.32
N LEU A 15 -0.71 -14.57 14.64
CA LEU A 15 -0.92 -13.11 14.60
C LEU A 15 -0.64 -12.60 13.18
N ARG A 16 -1.61 -11.92 12.57
CA ARG A 16 -1.49 -11.29 11.25
C ARG A 16 -1.84 -9.81 11.33
N THR A 17 -1.42 -9.07 10.30
CA THR A 17 -1.72 -7.64 10.13
C THR A 17 -2.68 -7.46 8.97
N SER A 18 -3.76 -6.70 9.17
CA SER A 18 -4.68 -6.33 8.10
C SER A 18 -4.11 -5.16 7.30
N TRP A 19 -4.22 -5.27 5.97
CA TRP A 19 -3.84 -4.22 5.02
C TRP A 19 -5.05 -3.68 4.25
N THR A 20 -6.25 -3.91 4.78
CA THR A 20 -7.47 -3.36 4.20
C THR A 20 -7.56 -1.86 4.45
N ALA A 21 -8.22 -1.11 3.57
CA ALA A 21 -8.42 0.33 3.75
C ALA A 21 -9.15 0.69 5.07
N THR A 22 -9.99 -0.22 5.58
CA THR A 22 -10.77 -0.01 6.80
C THR A 22 -10.04 -0.43 8.08
N ASN A 23 -9.00 -1.26 7.99
CA ASN A 23 -8.21 -1.71 9.14
C ASN A 23 -6.69 -1.73 8.84
N PRO A 24 -6.11 -0.65 8.26
CA PRO A 24 -4.71 -0.68 7.86
C PRO A 24 -3.80 -0.82 9.09
N GLY A 25 -2.85 -1.75 9.03
CA GLY A 25 -1.87 -1.99 10.09
C GLY A 25 -2.43 -2.66 11.35
N ARG A 26 -3.73 -2.98 11.39
CA ARG A 26 -4.37 -3.54 12.59
C ARG A 26 -4.07 -5.04 12.73
N ARG A 27 -3.55 -5.46 13.88
CA ARG A 27 -3.23 -6.88 14.13
C ARG A 27 -4.41 -7.66 14.66
N PHE A 28 -4.48 -8.94 14.27
CA PHE A 28 -5.50 -9.88 14.70
C PHE A 28 -4.96 -11.31 14.74
N HIS A 29 -5.44 -12.10 15.70
CA HIS A 29 -5.24 -13.54 15.76
C HIS A 29 -6.22 -14.24 14.80
N CYS A 30 -5.71 -15.14 13.96
CA CYS A 30 -6.54 -15.93 13.05
C CYS A 30 -6.17 -17.41 13.07
N CYS A 31 -7.00 -18.23 12.42
CA CYS A 31 -6.68 -19.63 12.17
C CYS A 31 -5.36 -19.75 11.37
N SER A 32 -4.55 -20.75 11.70
CA SER A 32 -3.29 -21.05 11.01
C SER A 32 -3.50 -21.74 9.66
N LYS A 33 -4.66 -22.35 9.44
CA LYS A 33 -5.01 -23.03 8.18
C LYS A 33 -5.15 -22.03 7.01
N PRO A 34 -4.97 -22.50 5.75
CA PRO A 34 -5.33 -21.73 4.56
C PRO A 34 -6.77 -21.24 4.60
N GLU A 35 -7.08 -20.19 3.83
CA GLU A 35 -8.40 -19.56 3.84
C GLU A 35 -9.54 -20.53 3.50
N GLN A 36 -9.30 -21.46 2.56
CA GLN A 36 -10.28 -22.47 2.15
C GLN A 36 -10.69 -23.41 3.31
N ASP A 37 -9.76 -23.70 4.23
CA ASP A 37 -9.95 -24.63 5.36
C ASP A 37 -10.04 -23.91 6.71
N SER A 38 -10.07 -22.57 6.69
CA SER A 38 -10.08 -21.75 7.88
C SER A 38 -11.44 -21.81 8.57
N CYS A 39 -11.45 -21.92 9.89
CA CYS A 39 -12.68 -21.82 10.68
C CYS A 39 -13.23 -20.40 10.83
N GLY A 40 -12.64 -19.42 10.14
CA GLY A 40 -13.07 -18.02 10.17
C GLY A 40 -12.81 -17.29 11.50
N PHE A 41 -12.02 -17.86 12.42
CA PHE A 41 -11.67 -17.19 13.67
C PHE A 41 -10.87 -15.90 13.42
N ASN A 42 -11.32 -14.78 14.02
CA ASN A 42 -10.67 -13.47 13.96
C ASN A 42 -10.73 -12.73 15.32
N GLY A 43 -9.68 -12.84 16.12
CA GLY A 43 -9.55 -12.09 17.38
C GLY A 43 -8.70 -10.84 17.20
N PHE A 44 -9.30 -9.65 17.11
CA PHE A 44 -8.53 -8.41 16.98
C PHE A 44 -7.62 -8.17 18.20
N TYR A 45 -6.31 -8.04 17.94
CA TYR A 45 -5.28 -7.76 18.94
C TYR A 45 -5.24 -6.28 19.28
N ASP A 46 -5.17 -5.44 18.25
CA ASP A 46 -5.24 -4.00 18.42
C ASP A 46 -6.71 -3.54 18.52
N PRO A 47 -7.01 -2.51 19.34
CA PRO A 47 -8.35 -1.93 19.43
C PRO A 47 -8.84 -1.43 18.07
N PRO A 48 -10.16 -1.21 17.89
CA PRO A 48 -10.67 -0.61 16.67
C PRO A 48 -10.01 0.74 16.43
N MET A 49 -9.64 0.98 15.17
CA MET A 49 -9.17 2.28 14.71
C MET A 49 -10.25 3.33 14.98
N CYS A 50 -9.85 4.57 15.25
CA CYS A 50 -10.84 5.62 15.46
C CYS A 50 -11.63 5.86 14.15
N PRO A 51 -12.95 6.09 14.21
CA PRO A 51 -13.78 6.23 13.01
C PRO A 51 -13.27 7.34 12.07
N ARG A 52 -12.75 8.41 12.66
CA ARG A 52 -12.14 9.52 11.91
C ARG A 52 -10.92 9.06 11.10
N SER A 53 -10.02 8.29 11.69
CA SER A 53 -8.83 7.78 10.97
C SER A 53 -9.21 6.84 9.83
N VAL A 54 -10.24 6.01 10.01
CA VAL A 54 -10.77 5.13 8.95
C VAL A 54 -11.29 5.91 7.74
N GLN A 55 -11.79 7.13 7.95
CA GLN A 55 -12.25 8.01 6.85
C GLN A 55 -11.11 8.83 6.23
N ILE A 56 -10.24 9.41 7.07
CA ILE A 56 -9.21 10.35 6.63
C ILE A 56 -8.01 9.66 5.98
N ILE A 57 -7.49 8.57 6.56
CA ILE A 57 -6.27 7.91 6.08
C ILE A 57 -6.39 7.44 4.63
N PRO A 58 -7.49 6.77 4.21
CA PRO A 58 -7.63 6.37 2.81
C PRO A 58 -7.68 7.56 1.84
N GLY A 59 -8.28 8.68 2.25
CA GLY A 59 -8.31 9.91 1.45
C GLY A 59 -6.92 10.50 1.26
N LEU A 60 -6.14 10.59 2.34
CA LEU A 60 -4.76 11.07 2.29
C LEU A 60 -3.87 10.18 1.42
N LEU A 61 -3.98 8.86 1.54
CA LEU A 61 -3.19 7.92 0.73
C LEU A 61 -3.51 8.05 -0.77
N ARG A 62 -4.78 8.21 -1.14
CA ARG A 62 -5.15 8.47 -2.55
C ARG A 62 -4.51 9.75 -3.08
N ASN A 63 -4.57 10.83 -2.30
CA ASN A 63 -3.97 12.10 -2.69
C ASN A 63 -2.44 11.99 -2.83
N ILE A 64 -1.77 11.33 -1.89
CA ILE A 64 -0.31 11.11 -1.94
C ILE A 64 0.05 10.32 -3.19
N ASN A 65 -0.63 9.20 -3.45
CA ASN A 65 -0.37 8.37 -4.63
C ASN A 65 -0.58 9.16 -5.93
N GLN A 66 -1.65 9.95 -6.03
CA GLN A 66 -1.92 10.80 -7.19
C GLN A 66 -0.82 11.86 -7.38
N VAL A 67 -0.40 12.53 -6.32
CA VAL A 67 0.66 13.54 -6.38
C VAL A 67 1.99 12.91 -6.80
N GLN A 68 2.33 11.74 -6.25
CA GLN A 68 3.54 11.00 -6.62
C GLN A 68 3.52 10.54 -8.07
N GLU A 69 2.37 10.09 -8.57
CA GLU A 69 2.20 9.69 -9.96
C GLU A 69 2.40 10.89 -10.90
N VAL A 70 1.78 12.03 -10.60
CA VAL A 70 1.95 13.27 -11.36
C VAL A 70 3.41 13.73 -11.34
N ALA A 71 4.06 13.74 -10.19
CA ALA A 71 5.48 14.09 -10.06
C ALA A 71 6.36 13.16 -10.93
N THR A 72 6.13 11.85 -10.84
CA THR A 72 6.85 10.84 -11.62
C THR A 72 6.65 11.04 -13.13
N ASN A 73 5.43 11.37 -13.56
CA ASN A 73 5.13 11.61 -14.97
C ASN A 73 5.78 12.92 -15.45
N ASN A 74 5.73 13.98 -14.66
CA ASN A 74 6.39 15.24 -14.97
C ASN A 74 7.91 15.06 -15.10
N GLU A 75 8.53 14.27 -14.21
CA GLU A 75 9.96 13.93 -14.30
C GLU A 75 10.28 13.19 -15.61
N LYS A 76 9.44 12.24 -16.03
CA LYS A 76 9.60 11.56 -17.32
C LYS A 76 9.45 12.50 -18.51
N GLU A 77 8.49 13.42 -18.48
CA GLU A 77 8.31 14.41 -19.55
C GLU A 77 9.47 15.39 -19.63
N LEU A 78 9.98 15.86 -18.48
CA LEU A 78 11.20 16.68 -18.41
C LEU A 78 12.40 15.91 -18.96
N GLN A 79 12.55 14.64 -18.60
CA GLN A 79 13.64 13.80 -19.10
C GLN A 79 13.54 13.60 -20.61
N ARG A 80 12.34 13.37 -21.15
CA ARG A 80 12.08 13.27 -22.60
C ARG A 80 12.43 14.57 -23.32
N SER A 81 11.95 15.70 -22.82
CA SER A 81 12.24 17.03 -23.37
C SER A 81 13.74 17.34 -23.36
N ARG A 82 14.43 16.99 -22.27
CA ARG A 82 15.87 17.15 -22.13
C ARG A 82 16.65 16.31 -23.14
N ILE A 83 16.31 15.04 -23.30
CA ILE A 83 16.92 14.15 -24.30
C ILE A 83 16.68 14.69 -25.72
N PHE A 84 15.45 15.12 -26.01
CA PHE A 84 15.12 15.72 -27.30
C PHE A 84 15.96 16.97 -27.59
N TYR A 85 16.06 17.90 -26.64
CA TYR A 85 16.87 19.11 -26.79
C TYR A 85 18.35 18.79 -27.01
N TYR A 86 18.94 17.86 -26.25
CA TYR A 86 20.31 17.42 -26.50
C TYR A 86 20.43 16.79 -27.90
N SER A 87 19.55 15.88 -28.29
CA SER A 87 19.62 15.25 -29.61
C SER A 87 19.55 16.27 -30.75
N VAL A 88 18.67 17.26 -30.66
CA VAL A 88 18.53 18.32 -31.68
C VAL A 88 19.72 19.29 -31.64
N GLY A 89 20.16 19.69 -30.45
CA GLY A 89 21.31 20.60 -30.27
C GLY A 89 22.60 20.02 -30.84
N TRP A 90 22.88 18.74 -30.55
CA TRP A 90 24.02 18.02 -31.13
C TRP A 90 23.93 17.93 -32.67
N CYS A 91 22.74 17.70 -33.23
CA CYS A 91 22.57 17.70 -34.69
C CYS A 91 22.87 19.07 -35.33
N LEU A 92 22.48 20.18 -34.69
CA LEU A 92 22.75 21.54 -35.20
C LEU A 92 24.24 21.91 -35.15
N GLU A 93 24.96 21.45 -34.11
CA GLU A 93 26.42 21.60 -34.03
C GLU A 93 27.14 20.79 -35.11
N CYS A 94 26.67 19.57 -35.42
CA CYS A 94 27.26 18.75 -36.49
C CYS A 94 27.00 19.28 -37.91
N ILE A 95 25.87 19.95 -38.17
CA ILE A 95 25.57 20.55 -39.50
C ILE A 95 26.40 21.82 -39.75
N SER A 96 26.94 22.43 -38.69
CA SER A 96 27.72 23.67 -38.77
C SER A 96 29.23 23.43 -38.95
N CYS A 97 29.67 22.19 -39.15
CA CYS A 97 31.07 21.79 -39.28
C CYS A 97 31.43 21.29 -40.68
#